data_AF-A0A410WWT5-F1
#
_entry.id   AF-A0A410WWT5-F1
#
_cell.length_a   1.000
_cell.length_b   1.000
_cell.length_c   1.000
_cell.angle_alpha   90.00
_cell.angle_beta   90.00
_cell.angle_gamma   90.00
#
_symmetry.space_group_name_H-M   'P 1'
#
loop_
_entity.id
_entity.type
_entity.pdbx_description
1 polymer ?
#
loop_
_entity_poly.entity_id
_entity_poly.type
_entity_poly.pdbx_seq_one_letter_code
_entity_poly.pdbx_strand_id
1 'polypeptide(L)'
;MLKDLSFEEIPKFFEELAMKDTGRFQLSRIYGMAKSFLEQREKEESIEKLIVKDYRSVVNTTIISEDLAIVEAEVRLNKGKETAFYPVVDNKFFNESRSTFDEALLLGFCRKYSGERCDSAIFNMLRMDLYMNRTVDEN
;
A
#
# COMPACT_ATOMS: atom_id res chain seq x y z
N MET A 1 -15.04 12.84 16.62
CA MET A 1 -15.86 13.49 15.59
C MET A 1 -16.15 12.50 14.48
N LEU A 2 -17.40 12.44 14.01
CA LEU A 2 -18.08 11.31 13.33
C LEU A 2 -18.05 9.98 14.10
N LYS A 3 -16.88 9.48 14.50
CA LYS A 3 -16.72 8.24 15.29
C LYS A 3 -17.36 8.26 16.69
N ASP A 4 -17.70 9.44 17.18
CA ASP A 4 -18.32 9.66 18.50
C ASP A 4 -19.82 10.00 18.38
N LEU A 5 -20.36 10.00 17.15
CA LEU A 5 -21.78 10.22 16.89
C LEU A 5 -22.50 8.87 16.79
N SER A 6 -23.69 8.79 17.38
CA SER A 6 -24.61 7.69 17.11
C SER A 6 -25.12 7.76 15.67
N PHE A 7 -25.63 6.62 15.17
CA PHE A 7 -26.15 6.53 13.80
C PHE A 7 -27.24 7.57 13.51
N GLU A 8 -28.05 7.93 14.51
CA GLU A 8 -29.13 8.90 14.40
C GLU A 8 -28.64 10.36 14.35
N GLU A 9 -27.44 10.63 14.89
CA GLU A 9 -26.82 11.95 14.91
C GLU A 9 -26.04 12.25 13.63
N ILE A 10 -25.64 11.22 12.89
CA ILE A 10 -24.88 11.36 11.64
C ILE A 10 -25.67 12.16 10.58
N PRO A 11 -26.96 11.86 10.28
CA PRO A 11 -27.74 12.65 9.32
C PRO A 11 -27.86 14.12 9.74
N LYS A 12 -28.14 14.37 11.03
CA LYS A 12 -28.28 15.72 11.58
C LYS A 12 -26.98 16.53 11.44
N PHE A 13 -25.84 15.91 11.72
CA PHE A 13 -24.53 16.52 11.52
C PHE A 13 -24.33 16.99 10.08
N PHE A 14 -24.68 16.15 9.10
CA PHE A 14 -24.54 16.50 7.69
C PHE A 14 -25.52 17.58 7.23
N GLU A 15 -26.76 17.56 7.73
CA GLU A 15 -27.76 18.62 7.49
C GLU A 15 -27.31 19.97 8.06
N GLU A 16 -26.88 20.00 9.32
CA GLU A 16 -26.35 21.21 9.97
C GLU A 16 -25.10 21.73 9.26
N LEU A 17 -24.23 20.82 8.79
CA LEU A 17 -23.05 21.19 8.03
C LEU A 17 -23.46 21.84 6.71
N ALA A 18 -24.45 21.32 6.00
CA ALA A 18 -24.93 21.86 4.73
C ALA A 18 -25.49 23.28 4.82
N MET A 19 -26.03 23.67 5.97
CA MET A 19 -26.63 24.98 6.22
C MET A 19 -25.61 26.09 6.52
N LYS A 20 -24.34 25.76 6.78
CA LYS A 20 -23.28 26.75 7.04
C LYS A 20 -22.73 27.35 5.74
N ASP A 21 -22.23 28.57 5.81
CA ASP A 21 -21.66 29.28 4.65
C ASP A 21 -20.55 28.50 3.94
N THR A 22 -19.68 27.82 4.71
CA THR A 22 -18.61 26.94 4.17
C THR A 22 -19.00 25.46 4.13
N GLY A 23 -20.26 25.15 4.42
CA GLY A 23 -20.79 23.82 4.61
C GLY A 23 -20.60 22.89 3.43
N ARG A 24 -20.95 23.38 2.24
CA ARG A 24 -20.81 22.64 0.98
C ARG A 24 -19.36 22.25 0.67
N PHE A 25 -18.40 23.13 0.98
CA PHE A 25 -16.98 22.82 0.79
C PHE A 25 -16.49 21.75 1.77
N GLN A 26 -16.90 21.83 3.04
CA GLN A 26 -16.57 20.83 4.05
C GLN A 26 -17.18 19.46 3.72
N LEU A 27 -18.44 19.43 3.26
CA LEU A 27 -19.09 18.23 2.75
C LEU A 27 -18.33 17.62 1.58
N SER A 28 -17.99 18.43 0.57
CA SER A 28 -17.21 17.97 -0.59
C SER A 28 -15.89 17.33 -0.17
N ARG A 29 -15.19 17.88 0.83
CA ARG A 29 -13.98 17.27 1.40
C ARG A 29 -14.25 15.93 2.07
N ILE A 30 -15.31 15.81 2.86
CA ILE A 30 -15.68 14.55 3.54
C ILE A 30 -15.99 13.47 2.49
N TYR A 31 -16.82 13.79 1.49
CA TYR A 31 -17.12 12.87 0.41
C TYR A 31 -15.89 12.51 -0.42
N GLY A 32 -15.00 13.46 -0.70
CA GLY A 32 -13.74 13.21 -1.38
C GLY A 32 -12.86 12.21 -0.63
N MET A 33 -12.69 12.40 0.69
CA MET A 33 -11.95 11.46 1.54
C MET A 33 -12.59 10.06 1.55
N ALA A 34 -13.92 9.98 1.65
CA ALA A 34 -14.64 8.72 1.63
C ALA A 34 -14.48 7.98 0.28
N LYS A 35 -14.55 8.71 -0.83
CA LYS A 35 -14.35 8.18 -2.18
C LYS A 35 -12.92 7.65 -2.36
N SER A 36 -11.91 8.42 -1.95
CA SER A 36 -10.52 7.98 -2.02
C SER A 36 -10.24 6.75 -1.14
N PHE A 37 -10.84 6.69 0.05
CA PHE A 37 -10.74 5.51 0.91
C PHE A 37 -11.35 4.27 0.25
N LEU A 38 -12.54 4.41 -0.35
CA LEU A 38 -13.20 3.32 -1.06
C LEU A 38 -12.34 2.82 -2.23
N GLU A 39 -11.83 3.72 -3.07
CA GLU A 39 -10.96 3.39 -4.19
C GLU A 39 -9.67 2.70 -3.74
N GLN A 40 -9.10 3.12 -2.60
CA GLN A 40 -7.93 2.46 -2.02
C GLN A 40 -8.27 1.06 -1.51
N ARG A 41 -9.39 0.90 -0.79
CA ARG A 41 -9.86 -0.41 -0.28
C ARG A 41 -10.16 -1.40 -1.40
N GLU A 42 -10.79 -0.95 -2.48
CA GLU A 42 -11.06 -1.80 -3.65
C GLU A 42 -9.75 -2.31 -4.28
N LYS A 43 -8.73 -1.45 -4.36
CA LYS A 43 -7.39 -1.84 -4.83
C LYS A 43 -6.74 -2.85 -3.90
N GLU A 44 -6.72 -2.60 -2.60
CA GLU A 44 -6.19 -3.52 -1.58
C GLU A 44 -6.87 -4.89 -1.68
N GLU A 45 -8.21 -4.93 -1.72
CA GLU A 45 -8.97 -6.18 -1.82
C GLU A 45 -8.68 -6.97 -3.10
N SER A 46 -8.44 -6.27 -4.22
CA SER A 46 -8.06 -6.93 -5.48
C SER A 46 -6.70 -7.64 -5.38
N ILE A 47 -5.76 -7.05 -4.65
CA ILE A 47 -4.42 -7.59 -4.40
C ILE A 47 -4.50 -8.74 -3.38
N GLU A 48 -5.25 -8.55 -2.30
CA GLU A 48 -5.43 -9.54 -1.23
C GLU A 48 -5.94 -10.88 -1.76
N LYS A 49 -6.91 -10.84 -2.68
CA LYS A 49 -7.47 -12.02 -3.35
C LYS A 49 -6.44 -12.87 -4.08
N LEU A 50 -5.31 -12.29 -4.52
CA LEU A 50 -4.24 -13.04 -5.19
C LEU A 50 -3.43 -13.92 -4.23
N ILE A 51 -3.46 -13.62 -2.93
CA ILE A 51 -2.57 -14.20 -1.92
C ILE A 51 -3.30 -15.17 -1.01
N VAL A 52 -4.56 -14.85 -0.67
CA VAL A 52 -5.41 -15.64 0.22
C VAL A 52 -5.47 -17.08 -0.25
N LYS A 53 -5.11 -17.99 0.66
CA LYS A 53 -5.21 -19.45 0.51
C LYS A 53 -5.56 -20.05 1.86
N ASP A 54 -5.93 -21.32 1.91
CA ASP A 54 -6.32 -22.01 3.16
C ASP A 54 -5.27 -21.91 4.29
N TYR A 55 -3.99 -21.76 3.94
CA TYR A 55 -2.87 -21.62 4.87
C TYR A 55 -2.30 -20.19 4.97
N ARG A 56 -2.92 -19.18 4.33
CA ARG A 56 -2.47 -17.78 4.31
C ARG A 56 -3.63 -16.80 4.44
N SER A 57 -3.60 -15.96 5.46
CA SER A 57 -4.53 -14.85 5.63
C SER A 57 -3.80 -13.52 5.56
N VAL A 58 -4.30 -12.57 4.75
CA VAL A 58 -3.73 -11.23 4.69
C VAL A 58 -4.03 -10.49 5.98
N VAL A 59 -3.00 -9.82 6.51
CA VAL A 59 -3.06 -8.95 7.70
C VAL A 59 -3.10 -7.50 7.25
N ASN A 60 -2.25 -7.12 6.29
CA ASN A 60 -2.14 -5.76 5.80
C ASN A 60 -1.63 -5.73 4.35
N THR A 61 -2.07 -4.74 3.59
CA THR A 61 -1.63 -4.49 2.21
C THR A 61 -1.09 -3.07 2.12
N THR A 62 0.19 -2.94 1.77
CA THR A 62 0.83 -1.63 1.56
C THR A 62 1.06 -1.40 0.07
N ILE A 63 0.33 -0.47 -0.52
CA ILE A 63 0.52 -0.05 -1.91
C ILE A 63 1.68 0.95 -1.98
N ILE A 64 2.73 0.60 -2.73
CA ILE A 64 3.93 1.44 -2.90
C ILE A 64 3.80 2.32 -4.15
N SER A 65 3.33 1.74 -5.25
CA SER A 65 3.04 2.42 -6.52
C SER A 65 1.88 1.71 -7.24
N GLU A 66 1.46 2.24 -8.39
CA GLU A 66 0.35 1.66 -9.17
C GLU A 66 0.54 0.18 -9.54
N ASP A 67 1.78 -0.26 -9.61
CA ASP A 67 2.24 -1.56 -10.06
C ASP A 67 3.03 -2.34 -9.01
N LEU A 68 3.19 -1.83 -7.79
CA LEU A 68 3.92 -2.50 -6.70
C LEU A 68 3.18 -2.37 -5.38
N ALA A 69 2.93 -3.51 -4.75
CA ALA A 69 2.42 -3.59 -3.39
C ALA A 69 3.16 -4.67 -2.60
N ILE A 70 3.23 -4.49 -1.28
CA ILE A 70 3.74 -5.47 -0.33
C ILE A 70 2.60 -5.90 0.56
N VAL A 71 2.38 -7.21 0.63
CA VAL A 71 1.32 -7.81 1.43
C VAL A 71 1.91 -8.57 2.59
N GLU A 72 1.50 -8.18 3.79
CA GLU A 72 1.77 -8.89 5.03
C GLU A 72 0.70 -9.97 5.21
N ALA A 73 1.12 -11.21 5.34
CA ALA A 73 0.21 -12.33 5.55
C ALA A 73 0.66 -13.19 6.73
N GLU A 74 -0.31 -13.65 7.52
CA GLU A 74 -0.13 -14.72 8.49
C GLU A 74 -0.17 -16.06 7.74
N VAL A 75 0.93 -16.80 7.80
CA VAL A 75 1.09 -18.13 7.21
C VAL A 75 0.99 -19.17 8.32
N ARG A 76 0.10 -20.13 8.14
CA ARG A 76 -0.06 -21.27 9.05
C ARG A 76 0.83 -22.41 8.57
N LEU A 77 1.94 -22.64 9.26
CA LEU A 77 2.83 -23.77 9.01
C LEU A 77 2.75 -24.72 10.21
N ASN A 78 2.19 -25.91 9.98
CA ASN A 78 2.05 -26.98 10.96
C ASN A 78 1.41 -26.53 12.30
N LYS A 79 2.26 -26.15 13.27
CA LYS A 79 1.91 -25.81 14.66
C LYS A 79 2.11 -24.33 15.02
N GLY A 80 2.51 -23.50 14.05
CA GLY A 80 2.86 -22.10 14.25
C GLY A 80 2.15 -21.17 13.28
N LYS A 81 2.04 -19.91 13.70
CA LYS A 81 1.67 -18.77 12.86
C LYS A 81 2.93 -17.96 12.66
N GLU A 82 3.29 -17.73 11.41
CA GLU A 82 4.42 -16.88 11.05
C GLU A 82 3.93 -15.74 10.17
N THR A 83 4.46 -14.54 10.38
CA THR A 83 4.23 -13.41 9.48
C THR A 83 5.20 -13.49 8.33
N ALA A 84 4.70 -13.35 7.11
CA ALA A 84 5.50 -13.33 5.90
C ALA A 84 5.04 -12.20 4.98
N PHE A 85 6.00 -11.58 4.28
CA PHE A 85 5.77 -10.46 3.39
C PHE A 85 5.92 -10.91 1.94
N TYR A 86 4.95 -10.57 1.10
CA TYR A 86 4.89 -10.97 -0.31
C TYR A 86 4.83 -9.75 -1.21
N PRO A 87 5.75 -9.59 -2.17
CA PRO A 87 5.61 -8.59 -3.20
C PRO A 87 4.58 -9.01 -4.25
N VAL A 88 3.75 -8.06 -4.65
CA VAL A 88 2.85 -8.14 -5.79
C VAL A 88 3.29 -7.06 -6.78
N VAL A 89 3.65 -7.49 -7.99
CA VAL A 89 4.16 -6.61 -9.04
C VAL A 89 3.29 -6.77 -10.28
N ASP A 90 2.86 -5.67 -10.89
CA ASP A 90 1.95 -5.66 -12.06
C ASP A 90 0.70 -6.53 -11.84
N ASN A 91 0.15 -6.47 -10.62
CA ASN A 91 -0.99 -7.29 -10.19
C ASN A 91 -0.76 -8.81 -10.32
N LYS A 92 0.51 -9.25 -10.29
CA LYS A 92 0.91 -10.66 -10.30
C LYS A 92 1.48 -11.04 -8.95
N PHE A 93 0.98 -12.15 -8.42
CA PHE A 93 1.50 -12.74 -7.19
C PHE A 93 2.74 -13.60 -7.46
N PHE A 94 3.81 -13.34 -6.73
CA PHE A 94 5.01 -14.17 -6.72
C PHE A 94 5.02 -14.99 -5.45
N ASN A 95 5.11 -16.32 -5.58
CA ASN A 95 5.14 -17.25 -4.44
C ASN A 95 6.53 -17.29 -3.77
N GLU A 96 7.11 -16.14 -3.55
CA GLU A 96 8.38 -15.93 -2.87
C GLU A 96 8.17 -14.88 -1.78
N SER A 97 8.34 -15.28 -0.53
CA SER A 97 8.15 -14.41 0.63
C SER A 97 9.46 -13.98 1.25
N ARG A 98 9.38 -12.96 2.11
CA ARG A 98 10.45 -12.52 3.00
C ARG A 98 9.96 -12.41 4.44
N SER A 99 10.91 -12.42 5.37
CA SER A 99 10.64 -12.35 6.81
C SER A 99 10.38 -10.92 7.27
N THR A 100 10.85 -9.94 6.49
CA THR A 100 10.67 -8.51 6.79
C THR A 100 10.05 -7.75 5.61
N PHE A 101 9.43 -6.62 5.91
CA PHE A 101 8.86 -5.73 4.92
C PHE A 101 9.92 -5.19 3.96
N ASP A 102 11.06 -4.73 4.49
CA ASP A 102 12.13 -4.12 3.69
C ASP A 102 12.72 -5.12 2.69
N GLU A 103 12.95 -6.37 3.09
CA GLU A 103 13.40 -7.42 2.18
C GLU A 103 12.38 -7.71 1.08
N ALA A 104 11.08 -7.73 1.41
CA ALA A 104 10.03 -7.94 0.42
C ALA A 104 9.94 -6.75 -0.55
N LEU A 105 10.16 -5.53 -0.06
CA LEU A 105 10.23 -4.33 -0.87
C LEU A 105 11.39 -4.39 -1.87
N LEU A 106 12.58 -4.75 -1.40
CA LEU A 106 13.75 -4.95 -2.26
C LEU A 106 13.49 -6.02 -3.32
N LEU A 107 12.92 -7.17 -2.91
CA LEU A 107 12.54 -8.23 -3.85
C LEU A 107 11.53 -7.74 -4.89
N GLY A 108 10.51 -6.99 -4.45
CA GLY A 108 9.51 -6.40 -5.33
C GLY A 108 10.12 -5.46 -6.37
N PHE A 109 11.08 -4.64 -5.99
CA PHE A 109 11.83 -3.80 -6.93
C PHE A 109 12.66 -4.62 -7.92
N CYS A 110 13.41 -5.63 -7.45
CA CYS A 110 14.17 -6.50 -8.35
C CYS A 110 13.26 -7.20 -9.37
N ARG A 111 12.04 -7.58 -8.96
CA ARG A 111 11.03 -8.19 -9.84
C ARG A 111 10.44 -7.19 -10.84
N LYS A 112 10.12 -5.97 -10.39
CA LYS A 112 9.57 -4.90 -11.23
C LYS A 112 10.53 -4.49 -12.35
N TYR A 113 11.82 -4.36 -12.06
CA TYR A 113 12.81 -3.88 -13.02
C TYR A 113 13.58 -4.98 -13.78
N SER A 114 13.14 -6.25 -13.67
CA SER A 114 13.47 -7.40 -14.54
C SER A 114 14.78 -7.31 -15.34
N GLY A 115 15.92 -7.56 -14.70
CA GLY A 115 17.22 -7.77 -15.39
C GLY A 115 18.45 -7.25 -14.64
N GLU A 116 18.23 -6.39 -13.66
CA GLU A 116 19.30 -5.85 -12.83
C GLU A 116 19.54 -6.73 -11.60
N ARG A 117 20.81 -6.94 -11.27
CA ARG A 117 21.15 -7.47 -9.94
C ARG A 117 20.56 -6.52 -8.89
N CYS A 118 20.14 -7.05 -7.73
CA CYS A 118 19.38 -6.27 -6.74
C CYS A 118 20.12 -5.00 -6.25
N ASP A 119 21.45 -5.03 -6.25
CA ASP A 119 22.34 -3.87 -6.05
C ASP A 119 22.13 -2.78 -7.12
N SER A 120 22.07 -3.13 -8.40
CA SER A 120 21.81 -2.18 -9.50
C SER A 120 20.40 -1.57 -9.44
N ALA A 121 19.38 -2.36 -9.09
CA ALA A 121 18.02 -1.86 -8.92
C ALA A 121 17.91 -0.84 -7.76
N ILE A 122 18.60 -1.10 -6.64
CA ILE A 122 18.69 -0.16 -5.50
C ILE A 122 19.47 1.10 -5.90
N PHE A 123 20.60 0.94 -6.59
CA PHE A 123 21.46 2.05 -7.04
C PHE A 123 20.70 3.01 -7.97
N ASN A 124 19.95 2.46 -8.93
CA ASN A 124 19.11 3.23 -9.85
C ASN A 124 17.92 3.89 -9.15
N MET A 125 17.28 3.20 -8.18
CA MET A 125 16.18 3.76 -7.41
C MET A 125 16.63 4.98 -6.57
N LEU A 126 17.80 4.90 -5.95
CA LEU A 126 18.38 5.99 -5.16
C LEU A 126 18.99 7.12 -6.00
N ARG A 127 18.96 6.99 -7.33
CA ARG A 127 19.63 7.88 -8.29
C ARG A 127 21.11 8.12 -7.91
N MET A 128 21.77 7.07 -7.44
CA MET A 128 23.18 7.18 -7.03
C MET A 128 24.09 7.46 -8.22
N ASP A 129 23.66 7.16 -9.44
CA ASP A 129 24.28 7.58 -10.70
C ASP A 129 24.38 9.11 -10.81
N LEU A 130 23.32 9.85 -10.46
CA LEU A 130 23.32 11.32 -10.47
C LEU A 130 24.22 11.90 -9.38
N TYR A 131 24.32 11.22 -8.24
CA TYR A 131 25.22 11.63 -7.15
C TYR A 131 26.69 11.44 -7.53
N MET A 132 27.03 10.30 -8.15
CA MET A 132 28.38 10.02 -8.62
C MET A 132 28.81 10.98 -9.74
N ASN A 133 27.93 11.31 -10.68
CA ASN A 133 28.26 12.26 -11.76
C ASN A 133 28.50 13.69 -11.24
N ARG A 134 27.75 14.13 -10.22
CA ARG A 134 28.02 15.43 -9.55
C ARG A 134 29.39 15.49 -8.90
N THR A 135 29.85 14.40 -8.29
CA THR A 135 31.19 14.37 -7.65
C THR A 135 32.34 14.29 -8.65
N VAL A 136 32.07 13.92 -9.90
CA VAL A 136 33.07 13.91 -10.99
C VAL A 136 33.20 15.29 -11.64
N ASP A 137 32.09 16.04 -11.78
CA ASP A 137 32.08 17.40 -12.34
C ASP A 137 32.60 18.47 -11.37
N GLU A 138 32.77 18.14 -10.08
CA GLU A 138 33.30 19.03 -9.03
C GLU A 138 34.81 18.84 -8.74
N ASN A 139 35.53 18.04 -9.56
CA ASN A 139 36.99 17.90 -9.54
C ASN A 139 37.63 18.35 -10.85
#